data_AF-A0AAW1RC21-F1
#
_entry.id   AF-A0AAW1RC21-F1
#
_cell.length_a   1.000
_cell.length_b   1.000
_cell.length_c   1.000
_cell.angle_alpha   90.00
_cell.angle_beta   90.00
_cell.angle_gamma   90.00
#
_symmetry.space_group_name_H-M   'P 1'
#
loop_
_entity.id
_entity.type
_entity.pdbx_description
1 polymer ?
#
loop_
_entity_poly.entity_id
_entity_poly.type
_entity_poly.pdbx_seq_one_letter_code
_entity_poly.pdbx_strand_id
1 'polypeptide(L)'
;MGPETLAKVARKRRRRFPSGSEALAKYARRPPFNSFAPASLEAYGAYGFKDVTGGVELRCDPADEAETYVTLHGSMPQYWPEVKRVSCPIAILAGSRNPNSEREIIAGILEETAAQLSTAVFARLQGLYHMGPLEDPGRVAILAHHKLIASSSVGARLQVLEAAQARPAPFLSFSRCLNPPAKDLDATIPQHCFDWWLQQDYGFVLNFQQLSKTVLNQAPEEDKPTFINGLAALDAELKFYQAQAASRGVSLEVAEAQIMQDYADLMSSLHTSPYVLQAAGVWAIEYVYNQAWQRPGPMQPPYNIYAERWGSQDFSNYVNKLEQQANHALSNASKDEAQAARAICRRVAQLEIGVWEQAMLAS
;
A
#
# COMPACT_ATOMS: atom_id res chain seq x y z
N MET A 1 7.24 -21.46 24.71
CA MET A 1 8.11 -22.66 24.55
C MET A 1 9.55 -22.17 24.53
N GLY A 2 10.43 -22.74 25.36
CA GLY A 2 11.82 -22.29 25.41
C GLY A 2 12.63 -22.69 24.17
N PRO A 3 13.79 -22.04 23.94
CA PRO A 3 14.65 -22.25 22.77
C PRO A 3 15.02 -23.70 22.53
N GLU A 4 15.42 -24.40 23.59
CA GLU A 4 15.78 -25.83 23.58
C GLU A 4 14.61 -26.75 23.18
N THR A 5 13.39 -26.35 23.52
CA THR A 5 12.20 -27.12 23.13
C THR A 5 11.93 -26.96 21.64
N LEU A 6 12.07 -25.74 21.11
CA LEU A 6 11.93 -25.46 19.68
C LEU A 6 13.02 -26.17 18.86
N ALA A 7 14.27 -26.14 19.33
CA ALA A 7 15.39 -26.84 18.72
C ALA A 7 15.16 -28.36 18.65
N LYS A 8 14.64 -28.98 19.72
CA LYS A 8 14.27 -30.40 19.71
C LYS A 8 13.19 -30.74 18.69
N VAL A 9 12.22 -29.85 18.48
CA VAL A 9 11.17 -30.03 17.45
C VAL A 9 11.76 -29.87 16.06
N ALA A 10 12.61 -28.86 15.84
CA ALA A 10 13.27 -28.59 14.57
C ALA A 10 14.11 -29.79 14.09
N ARG A 11 14.95 -30.38 14.96
CA ARG A 11 15.78 -31.56 14.60
C ARG A 11 14.97 -32.78 14.14
N LYS A 12 13.71 -32.89 14.55
CA LYS A 12 12.81 -34.00 14.18
C LYS A 12 12.04 -33.73 12.87
N ARG A 13 12.22 -32.57 12.23
CA ARG A 13 11.51 -32.26 10.99
C ARG A 13 11.93 -33.24 9.90
N ARG A 14 10.92 -33.70 9.16
CA ARG A 14 11.14 -34.52 7.97
C ARG A 14 11.86 -33.67 6.92
N ARG A 15 13.04 -34.13 6.50
CA ARG A 15 13.92 -33.41 5.57
C ARG A 15 13.53 -33.60 4.10
N ARG A 16 13.04 -34.78 3.73
CA ARG A 16 12.74 -35.15 2.33
C ARG A 16 11.28 -35.52 2.11
N PHE A 17 10.72 -35.09 0.98
CA PHE A 17 9.34 -35.34 0.58
C PHE A 17 9.28 -35.87 -0.86
N PRO A 18 8.23 -36.62 -1.23
CA PRO A 18 8.07 -37.10 -2.61
C PRO A 18 7.91 -35.95 -3.62
N SER A 19 7.29 -34.83 -3.21
CA SER A 19 7.13 -33.62 -4.02
C SER A 19 7.00 -32.37 -3.17
N GLY A 20 7.22 -31.20 -3.77
CA GLY A 20 6.99 -29.90 -3.11
C GLY A 20 5.52 -29.66 -2.76
N SER A 21 4.59 -30.11 -3.59
CA SER A 21 3.15 -29.99 -3.34
C SER A 21 2.71 -30.83 -2.13
N GLU A 22 3.22 -32.06 -1.98
CA GLU A 22 2.96 -32.88 -0.79
C GLU A 22 3.55 -32.29 0.48
N ALA A 23 4.77 -31.74 0.38
CA ALA A 23 5.39 -31.05 1.50
C ALA A 23 4.53 -29.86 1.93
N LEU A 24 4.10 -29.03 0.98
CA LEU A 24 3.30 -27.83 1.24
C LEU A 24 1.93 -28.18 1.82
N ALA A 25 1.23 -29.18 1.29
CA ALA A 25 -0.05 -29.65 1.81
C ALA A 25 0.04 -30.11 3.28
N LYS A 26 1.19 -30.67 3.68
CA LYS A 26 1.46 -31.03 5.08
C LYS A 26 1.73 -29.80 5.95
N TYR A 27 2.53 -28.85 5.46
CA TYR A 27 2.87 -27.65 6.22
C TYR A 27 1.64 -26.75 6.42
N ALA A 28 0.86 -26.50 5.36
CA ALA A 28 -0.33 -25.64 5.39
C ALA A 28 -1.38 -26.02 6.44
N ARG A 29 -1.36 -27.26 6.97
CA ARG A 29 -2.29 -27.72 8.01
C ARG A 29 -1.78 -27.50 9.44
N ARG A 30 -0.55 -26.99 9.62
CA ARG A 30 0.12 -26.92 10.93
C ARG A 30 0.60 -25.51 11.24
N PRO A 31 0.52 -25.06 12.50
CA PRO A 31 1.12 -23.80 12.91
C PRO A 31 2.65 -23.77 12.69
N PRO A 32 3.22 -22.61 12.31
CA PRO A 32 2.53 -21.34 12.01
C PRO A 32 1.99 -21.26 10.56
N PHE A 33 2.31 -22.20 9.68
CA PHE A 33 1.98 -22.14 8.25
C PHE A 33 0.48 -22.14 7.94
N ASN A 34 -0.36 -22.67 8.84
CA ASN A 34 -1.81 -22.66 8.67
C ASN A 34 -2.45 -21.27 8.76
N SER A 35 -1.70 -20.24 9.19
CA SER A 35 -2.17 -18.86 9.17
C SER A 35 -1.62 -18.06 7.98
N PHE A 36 -0.77 -18.64 7.13
CA PHE A 36 -0.13 -17.91 6.04
C PHE A 36 -1.12 -17.64 4.91
N ALA A 37 -0.98 -16.49 4.26
CA ALA A 37 -1.67 -16.19 3.02
C ALA A 37 -1.31 -17.25 1.95
N PRO A 38 -2.23 -17.57 1.02
CA PRO A 38 -1.97 -18.53 -0.05
C PRO A 38 -0.69 -18.23 -0.84
N ALA A 39 -0.44 -16.97 -1.19
CA ALA A 39 0.77 -16.54 -1.90
C ALA A 39 2.06 -16.78 -1.09
N SER A 40 2.01 -16.62 0.24
CA SER A 40 3.14 -16.90 1.13
C SER A 40 3.46 -18.40 1.19
N LEU A 41 2.42 -19.25 1.18
CA LEU A 41 2.57 -20.70 1.12
C LEU A 41 3.15 -21.15 -0.22
N GLU A 42 2.65 -20.60 -1.33
CA GLU A 42 3.17 -20.86 -2.67
C GLU A 42 4.65 -20.48 -2.77
N ALA A 43 5.02 -19.27 -2.32
CA ALA A 43 6.41 -18.83 -2.27
C ALA A 43 7.27 -19.75 -1.41
N TYR A 44 6.77 -20.19 -0.25
CA TYR A 44 7.48 -21.17 0.57
C TYR A 44 7.66 -22.52 -0.15
N GLY A 45 6.66 -22.98 -0.91
CA GLY A 45 6.76 -24.16 -1.75
C GLY A 45 7.81 -24.03 -2.85
N ALA A 46 7.90 -22.88 -3.50
CA ALA A 46 8.84 -22.62 -4.58
C ALA A 46 10.29 -22.46 -4.09
N TYR A 47 10.49 -21.79 -2.95
CA TYR A 47 11.83 -21.39 -2.49
C TYR A 47 12.33 -22.16 -1.27
N GLY A 48 11.45 -22.80 -0.51
CA GLY A 48 11.82 -23.56 0.70
C GLY A 48 12.43 -24.93 0.42
N PHE A 49 12.32 -25.43 -0.82
CA PHE A 49 12.76 -26.75 -1.22
C PHE A 49 13.78 -26.69 -2.37
N LYS A 50 14.56 -27.75 -2.50
CA LYS A 50 15.43 -28.02 -3.65
C LYS A 50 15.12 -29.40 -4.20
N ASP A 51 15.20 -29.55 -5.52
CA ASP A 51 15.01 -30.83 -6.17
C ASP A 51 16.17 -31.78 -5.88
N VAL A 52 15.85 -33.05 -5.63
CA VAL A 52 16.80 -34.13 -5.42
C VAL A 52 16.30 -35.39 -6.13
N THR A 53 17.19 -36.35 -6.38
CA THR A 53 16.77 -37.64 -6.94
C THR A 53 15.70 -38.29 -6.04
N GLY A 54 14.51 -38.53 -6.59
CA GLY A 54 13.40 -39.14 -5.87
C GLY A 54 12.51 -38.19 -5.08
N GLY A 55 12.62 -36.87 -5.27
CA GLY A 55 11.66 -35.90 -4.72
C GLY A 55 12.28 -34.54 -4.42
N VAL A 56 11.90 -33.95 -3.29
CA VAL A 56 12.41 -32.66 -2.83
C VAL A 56 12.98 -32.73 -1.42
N GLU A 57 13.92 -31.84 -1.14
CA GLU A 57 14.55 -31.70 0.18
C GLU A 57 14.42 -30.25 0.67
N LEU A 58 14.25 -30.07 1.99
CA LEU A 58 14.30 -28.73 2.59
C LEU A 58 15.64 -28.05 2.28
N ARG A 59 15.60 -26.76 1.93
CA ARG A 59 16.82 -25.96 1.76
C ARG A 59 17.50 -25.66 3.09
N CYS A 60 16.71 -25.38 4.12
CA CYS A 60 17.21 -25.21 5.49
C CYS A 60 17.37 -26.58 6.13
N ASP A 61 18.60 -26.93 6.52
CA ASP A 61 18.84 -28.17 7.25
C ASP A 61 18.15 -28.09 8.63
N PRO A 62 17.37 -29.10 9.03
CA PRO A 62 16.77 -29.14 10.37
C PRO A 62 17.78 -28.95 11.52
N ALA A 63 19.06 -29.30 11.33
CA ALA A 63 20.11 -29.03 12.31
C ALA A 63 20.43 -27.54 12.43
N ASP A 64 20.55 -26.83 11.30
CA ASP A 64 20.82 -25.39 11.23
C ASP A 64 19.66 -24.58 11.82
N GLU A 65 18.42 -24.98 11.52
CA GLU A 65 17.21 -24.37 12.11
C GLU A 65 17.23 -24.54 13.65
N ALA A 66 17.62 -25.72 14.13
CA ALA A 66 17.70 -25.99 15.56
C ALA A 66 18.79 -25.16 16.26
N GLU A 67 19.94 -24.98 15.61
CA GLU A 67 21.02 -24.13 16.11
C GLU A 67 20.60 -22.66 16.16
N THR A 68 19.83 -22.19 15.18
CA THR A 68 19.27 -20.84 15.15
C THR A 68 18.41 -20.55 16.39
N TYR A 69 17.59 -21.51 16.82
CA TYR A 69 16.78 -21.35 18.04
C TYR A 69 17.65 -21.19 19.29
N VAL A 70 18.73 -21.96 19.42
CA VAL A 70 19.61 -21.95 20.60
C VAL A 70 20.48 -20.68 20.64
N THR A 71 21.02 -20.28 19.50
CA THR A 71 21.98 -19.17 19.40
C THR A 71 21.30 -17.80 19.48
N LEU A 72 20.27 -17.54 18.67
CA LEU A 72 19.65 -16.22 18.58
C LEU A 72 18.93 -15.79 19.86
N HIS A 73 18.36 -16.71 20.63
CA HIS A 73 17.70 -16.36 21.90
C HIS A 73 18.68 -15.86 22.97
N GLY A 74 19.97 -16.19 22.87
CA GLY A 74 21.00 -15.72 23.80
C GLY A 74 21.60 -14.35 23.45
N SER A 75 21.44 -13.87 22.21
CA SER A 75 22.21 -12.75 21.65
C SER A 75 21.42 -11.46 21.45
N MET A 76 20.07 -11.50 21.50
CA MET A 76 19.21 -10.34 21.20
C MET A 76 19.52 -9.05 21.98
N PRO A 77 19.90 -9.07 23.28
CA PRO A 77 20.22 -7.85 24.01
C PRO A 77 21.49 -7.12 23.53
N GLN A 78 22.41 -7.81 22.84
CA GLN A 78 23.73 -7.27 22.50
C GLN A 78 23.72 -6.33 21.28
N TYR A 79 22.72 -6.43 20.41
CA TYR A 79 22.65 -5.63 19.17
C TYR A 79 21.91 -4.30 19.33
N TRP A 80 21.29 -4.06 20.49
CA TRP A 80 20.42 -2.90 20.72
C TRP A 80 21.08 -1.53 20.72
N PRO A 81 22.30 -1.35 21.25
CA PRO A 81 22.96 -0.04 21.23
C PRO A 81 23.21 0.48 19.81
N GLU A 82 23.41 -0.42 18.85
CA GLU A 82 23.72 -0.11 17.46
C GLU A 82 22.51 0.36 16.66
N VAL A 83 21.29 0.00 17.10
CA VAL A 83 20.03 0.39 16.45
C VAL A 83 19.87 1.93 16.39
N LYS A 84 20.43 2.65 17.37
CA LYS A 84 20.45 4.12 17.40
C LYS A 84 21.29 4.77 16.29
N ARG A 85 22.15 4.01 15.61
CA ARG A 85 22.96 4.50 14.48
C ARG A 85 22.18 4.50 13.16
N VAL A 86 20.99 3.89 13.12
CA VAL A 86 20.16 3.87 11.92
C VAL A 86 19.53 5.23 11.72
N SER A 87 19.89 5.91 10.63
CA SER A 87 19.47 7.28 10.30
C SER A 87 18.46 7.36 9.16
N CYS A 88 18.15 6.23 8.51
CA CYS A 88 17.11 6.19 7.48
C CYS A 88 15.70 6.10 8.11
N PRO A 89 14.62 6.42 7.38
CA PRO A 89 13.26 6.15 7.82
C PRO A 89 13.04 4.66 8.08
N ILE A 90 12.38 4.32 9.19
CA ILE A 90 12.13 2.92 9.60
C ILE A 90 10.64 2.74 9.92
N ALA A 91 10.00 1.71 9.35
CA ALA A 91 8.69 1.26 9.81
C ALA A 91 8.85 0.01 10.67
N ILE A 92 8.36 0.10 11.90
CA ILE A 92 8.31 -1.02 12.85
C ILE A 92 6.85 -1.43 12.98
N LEU A 93 6.52 -2.60 12.43
CA LEU A 93 5.16 -3.14 12.44
C LEU A 93 5.12 -4.37 13.33
N ALA A 94 4.24 -4.37 14.32
CA ALA A 94 4.09 -5.47 15.26
C ALA A 94 2.67 -6.07 15.16
N GLY A 95 2.57 -7.38 14.93
CA GLY A 95 1.29 -8.10 15.02
C GLY A 95 0.73 -8.06 16.44
N SER A 96 -0.57 -7.78 16.59
CA SER A 96 -1.26 -7.76 17.87
C SER A 96 -2.59 -8.50 17.77
N ARG A 97 -2.57 -9.81 18.03
CA ARG A 97 -3.76 -10.67 17.94
C ARG A 97 -4.36 -11.03 19.29
N ASN A 98 -3.53 -11.18 20.32
CA ASN A 98 -3.96 -11.62 21.65
C ASN A 98 -3.35 -10.72 22.73
N PRO A 99 -4.15 -9.77 23.29
CA PRO A 99 -3.75 -9.00 24.45
C PRO A 99 -3.33 -9.95 25.58
N ASN A 100 -2.17 -9.74 26.20
CA ASN A 100 -1.57 -10.53 27.30
C ASN A 100 -0.75 -11.79 26.93
N SER A 101 -0.40 -12.01 25.67
CA SER A 101 0.57 -13.07 25.32
C SER A 101 2.04 -12.61 25.52
N GLU A 102 2.98 -13.55 25.69
CA GLU A 102 4.44 -13.27 25.66
C GLU A 102 4.87 -12.42 24.44
N ARG A 103 4.06 -12.42 23.38
CA ARG A 103 4.34 -11.74 22.11
C ARG A 103 3.81 -10.30 22.07
N GLU A 104 2.85 -9.94 22.93
CA GLU A 104 2.51 -8.53 23.20
C GLU A 104 3.63 -7.83 23.95
N ILE A 105 4.38 -8.55 24.81
CA ILE A 105 5.58 -8.02 25.45
C ILE A 105 6.62 -7.64 24.39
N ILE A 106 6.81 -8.47 23.36
CA ILE A 106 7.72 -8.15 22.24
C ILE A 106 7.21 -6.94 21.45
N ALA A 107 5.90 -6.86 21.18
CA ALA A 107 5.33 -5.68 20.52
C ALA A 107 5.53 -4.39 21.33
N GLY A 108 5.43 -4.46 22.66
CA GLY A 108 5.74 -3.36 23.57
C GLY A 108 7.21 -2.96 23.54
N ILE A 109 8.14 -3.93 23.57
CA ILE A 109 9.57 -3.67 23.41
C ILE A 109 9.84 -2.98 22.06
N LEU A 110 9.23 -3.45 20.96
CA LEU A 110 9.36 -2.84 19.63
C LEU A 110 8.80 -1.41 19.57
N GLU A 111 7.75 -1.11 20.32
CA GLU A 111 7.22 0.25 20.47
C GLU A 111 8.19 1.17 21.22
N GLU A 112 8.72 0.72 22.35
CA GLU A 112 9.74 1.44 23.12
C GLU A 112 11.04 1.65 22.31
N THR A 113 11.35 0.71 21.41
CA THR A 113 12.44 0.83 20.44
C THR A 113 12.19 1.98 19.49
N ALA A 114 11.00 1.98 18.87
CA ALA A 114 10.64 2.96 17.87
C ALA A 114 10.67 4.36 18.48
N ALA A 115 10.24 4.51 19.73
CA ALA A 115 10.32 5.76 20.47
C ALA A 115 11.76 6.28 20.67
N GLN A 116 12.77 5.40 20.66
CA GLN A 116 14.18 5.77 20.75
C GLN A 116 14.82 6.12 19.41
N LEU A 117 14.10 5.93 18.30
CA LEU A 117 14.57 6.18 16.94
C LEU A 117 13.77 7.34 16.34
N SER A 118 14.43 8.49 16.18
CA SER A 118 13.80 9.72 15.70
C SER A 118 13.20 9.61 14.29
N THR A 119 13.62 8.62 13.50
CA THR A 119 13.16 8.35 12.13
C THR A 119 12.18 7.19 12.04
N ALA A 120 11.89 6.53 13.17
CA ALA A 120 11.03 5.35 13.19
C ALA A 120 9.55 5.72 13.38
N VAL A 121 8.71 4.87 12.82
CA VAL A 121 7.26 4.93 12.93
C VAL A 121 6.76 3.55 13.30
N PHE A 122 5.98 3.49 14.36
CA PHE A 122 5.44 2.26 14.90
C PHE A 122 3.97 2.08 14.52
N ALA A 123 3.57 0.83 14.29
CA ALA A 123 2.15 0.47 14.21
C ALA A 123 1.91 -0.95 14.71
N ARG A 124 0.81 -1.11 15.46
CA ARG A 124 0.26 -2.43 15.79
C ARG A 124 -0.71 -2.88 14.70
N LEU A 125 -0.54 -4.12 14.26
CA LEU A 125 -1.37 -4.76 13.24
C LEU A 125 -2.35 -5.69 13.93
N GLN A 126 -3.51 -5.14 14.29
CA GLN A 126 -4.53 -5.90 14.99
C GLN A 126 -4.99 -7.09 14.16
N GLY A 127 -5.06 -8.27 14.78
CA GLY A 127 -5.50 -9.51 14.16
C GLY A 127 -4.39 -10.32 13.47
N LEU A 128 -3.20 -9.75 13.29
CA LEU A 128 -2.03 -10.48 12.80
C LEU A 128 -1.19 -11.03 13.95
N TYR A 129 -0.65 -12.23 13.78
CA TYR A 129 0.30 -12.82 14.72
C TYR A 129 1.73 -12.40 14.38
N HIS A 130 2.73 -12.98 15.06
CA HIS A 130 4.15 -12.61 14.84
C HIS A 130 4.66 -12.87 13.41
N MET A 131 3.91 -13.64 12.60
CA MET A 131 4.22 -13.90 11.20
C MET A 131 3.38 -13.00 10.30
N GLY A 132 2.96 -11.82 10.79
CA GLY A 132 2.15 -10.84 10.06
C GLY A 132 2.55 -10.66 8.59
N PRO A 133 3.86 -10.51 8.24
CA PRO A 133 4.29 -10.38 6.85
C PRO A 133 4.00 -11.61 5.97
N LEU A 134 3.75 -12.77 6.57
CA LEU A 134 3.41 -14.02 5.89
C LEU A 134 1.92 -14.33 5.97
N GLU A 135 1.23 -13.86 7.01
CA GLU A 135 -0.21 -13.98 7.24
C GLU A 135 -1.02 -13.04 6.33
N ASP A 136 -0.55 -11.80 6.22
CA ASP A 136 -1.15 -10.76 5.40
C ASP A 136 -0.02 -9.89 4.81
N PRO A 137 0.77 -10.45 3.88
CA PRO A 137 1.90 -9.75 3.25
C PRO A 137 1.47 -8.42 2.67
N GLY A 138 0.25 -8.39 2.16
CA GLY A 138 -0.38 -7.20 1.68
C GLY A 138 -0.47 -6.11 2.76
N ARG A 139 -1.32 -6.32 3.77
CA ARG A 139 -1.56 -5.27 4.78
C ARG A 139 -0.27 -4.78 5.43
N VAL A 140 0.70 -5.68 5.65
CA VAL A 140 2.04 -5.32 6.14
C VAL A 140 2.77 -4.41 5.15
N ALA A 141 2.80 -4.74 3.86
CA ALA A 141 3.49 -3.92 2.86
C ALA A 141 2.83 -2.55 2.67
N ILE A 142 1.49 -2.46 2.61
CA ILE A 142 0.78 -1.16 2.58
C ILE A 142 1.18 -0.32 3.80
N LEU A 143 1.16 -0.91 5.00
CA LEU A 143 1.39 -0.14 6.23
C LEU A 143 2.86 0.23 6.41
N ALA A 144 3.79 -0.64 5.99
CA ALA A 144 5.22 -0.32 6.00
C ALA A 144 5.49 0.86 5.06
N HIS A 145 4.92 0.80 3.86
CA HIS A 145 5.03 1.86 2.86
C HIS A 145 4.40 3.17 3.36
N HIS A 146 3.17 3.11 3.87
CA HIS A 146 2.42 4.25 4.40
C HIS A 146 3.14 4.95 5.56
N LYS A 147 3.73 4.18 6.47
CA LYS A 147 4.43 4.71 7.63
C LYS A 147 5.78 5.31 7.23
N LEU A 148 6.55 4.68 6.34
CA LEU A 148 7.80 5.24 5.81
C LEU A 148 7.59 6.54 5.01
N ILE A 149 6.47 6.66 4.29
CA ILE A 149 6.02 7.89 3.60
C ILE A 149 5.61 9.00 4.59
N ALA A 150 5.13 8.61 5.77
CA ALA A 150 4.59 9.51 6.78
C ALA A 150 5.65 10.22 7.64
N SER A 151 6.89 9.69 7.73
CA SER A 151 7.99 10.22 8.54
C SER A 151 8.99 11.10 7.78
N SER A 152 8.89 11.17 6.45
CA SER A 152 9.74 11.94 5.56
C SER A 152 9.11 13.29 5.18
N SER A 153 9.93 14.33 4.96
CA SER A 153 9.48 15.57 4.29
C SER A 153 8.95 15.23 2.89
N VAL A 154 8.06 16.07 2.34
CA VAL A 154 7.52 15.88 0.98
C VAL A 154 8.65 15.70 -0.05
N GLY A 155 9.77 16.39 0.10
CA GLY A 155 10.97 16.20 -0.74
C GLY A 155 11.67 14.84 -0.65
N ALA A 156 11.48 14.06 0.43
CA ALA A 156 12.02 12.70 0.55
C ALA A 156 11.04 11.61 0.05
N ARG A 157 9.80 11.98 -0.28
CA ARG A 157 8.81 11.04 -0.87
C ARG A 157 9.13 10.70 -2.33
N LEU A 158 9.77 11.61 -3.07
CA LEU A 158 10.21 11.39 -4.44
C LEU A 158 11.16 10.18 -4.59
N GLN A 159 12.13 10.00 -3.69
CA GLN A 159 13.10 8.90 -3.78
C GLN A 159 12.58 7.54 -3.29
N VAL A 160 11.57 7.52 -2.40
CA VAL A 160 11.00 6.27 -1.86
C VAL A 160 9.90 5.71 -2.78
N LEU A 161 9.21 6.57 -3.53
CA LEU A 161 8.31 6.15 -4.60
C LEU A 161 9.09 5.49 -5.75
N GLU A 162 10.35 5.87 -5.96
CA GLU A 162 11.29 5.17 -6.83
C GLU A 162 11.77 3.83 -6.22
N ALA A 163 12.05 3.75 -4.92
CA ALA A 163 12.45 2.49 -4.28
C ALA A 163 11.30 1.45 -4.14
N ALA A 164 10.03 1.89 -4.09
CA ALA A 164 8.85 1.03 -4.13
C ALA A 164 8.62 0.36 -5.51
N GLN A 165 9.44 0.69 -6.51
CA GLN A 165 9.43 0.08 -7.85
C GLN A 165 9.94 -1.38 -7.86
N ALA A 166 10.33 -1.97 -6.72
CA ALA A 166 10.87 -3.34 -6.62
C ALA A 166 9.90 -4.39 -5.98
N ARG A 167 8.65 -4.49 -6.47
CA ARG A 167 7.65 -5.62 -6.31
C ARG A 167 7.12 -5.95 -4.87
N PRO A 168 6.04 -6.76 -4.70
CA PRO A 168 4.64 -6.39 -4.99
C PRO A 168 3.62 -6.58 -3.84
N ALA A 169 2.54 -5.80 -3.94
CA ALA A 169 1.18 -5.88 -3.37
C ALA A 169 1.00 -5.54 -1.88
N PRO A 170 -0.03 -4.73 -1.52
CA PRO A 170 -1.40 -4.61 -2.06
C PRO A 170 -1.87 -3.30 -2.70
N PHE A 171 -1.03 -2.29 -2.93
CA PHE A 171 -1.41 -1.20 -3.87
C PHE A 171 -1.57 -1.68 -5.34
N LEU A 172 -1.53 -3.00 -5.55
CA LEU A 172 -1.43 -3.74 -6.81
C LEU A 172 -2.56 -4.78 -6.96
N SER A 173 -3.72 -4.69 -6.29
CA SER A 173 -4.83 -5.62 -6.55
C SER A 173 -5.73 -5.12 -7.69
N PHE A 174 -6.35 -3.95 -7.57
CA PHE A 174 -7.27 -3.42 -8.59
C PHE A 174 -6.57 -3.14 -9.92
N SER A 175 -5.45 -2.42 -9.88
CA SER A 175 -4.68 -2.02 -11.05
C SER A 175 -3.96 -3.20 -11.75
N ARG A 176 -3.57 -4.26 -11.01
CA ARG A 176 -3.14 -5.53 -11.64
C ARG A 176 -4.31 -6.35 -12.18
N CYS A 177 -5.48 -6.33 -11.55
CA CYS A 177 -6.66 -7.03 -12.08
C CYS A 177 -7.17 -6.41 -13.39
N LEU A 178 -6.84 -5.14 -13.66
CA LEU A 178 -7.06 -4.46 -14.94
C LEU A 178 -6.03 -4.86 -16.02
N ASN A 179 -4.89 -5.44 -15.63
CA ASN A 179 -3.85 -5.93 -16.55
C ASN A 179 -3.17 -7.20 -16.01
N PRO A 180 -3.88 -8.34 -15.97
CA PRO A 180 -3.32 -9.56 -15.44
C PRO A 180 -2.19 -10.06 -16.35
N PRO A 181 -1.09 -10.61 -15.78
CA PRO A 181 -0.07 -11.26 -16.60
C PRO A 181 -0.71 -12.40 -17.40
N ALA A 182 -0.26 -12.63 -18.64
CA ALA A 182 -0.83 -13.56 -19.62
C ALA A 182 -1.01 -15.04 -19.16
N LYS A 183 -0.57 -15.39 -17.94
CA LYS A 183 -0.73 -16.71 -17.32
C LYS A 183 -1.85 -16.79 -16.28
N ASP A 184 -2.49 -15.67 -15.90
CA ASP A 184 -3.55 -15.59 -14.88
C ASP A 184 -4.82 -14.94 -15.44
N LEU A 185 -5.51 -15.64 -16.34
CA LEU A 185 -6.77 -15.18 -16.94
C LEU A 185 -7.95 -15.15 -15.94
N ASP A 186 -7.82 -15.82 -14.80
CA ASP A 186 -8.81 -15.80 -13.69
C ASP A 186 -8.69 -14.55 -12.80
N ALA A 187 -7.75 -13.64 -13.08
CA ALA A 187 -7.49 -12.41 -12.33
C ALA A 187 -8.11 -11.14 -12.95
N THR A 188 -9.05 -11.27 -13.88
CA THR A 188 -9.81 -10.14 -14.44
C THR A 188 -10.76 -9.54 -13.41
N ILE A 189 -10.81 -8.22 -13.31
CA ILE A 189 -11.78 -7.54 -12.44
C ILE A 189 -13.22 -7.92 -12.85
N PRO A 190 -14.08 -8.36 -11.91
CA PRO A 190 -15.48 -8.58 -12.22
C PRO A 190 -16.13 -7.28 -12.72
N GLN A 191 -16.98 -7.38 -13.74
CA GLN A 191 -17.58 -6.20 -14.36
C GLN A 191 -18.32 -5.31 -13.35
N HIS A 192 -19.04 -5.91 -12.41
CA HIS A 192 -19.76 -5.17 -11.37
C HIS A 192 -18.83 -4.41 -10.42
N CYS A 193 -17.64 -4.93 -10.10
CA CYS A 193 -16.63 -4.20 -9.31
C CYS A 193 -16.11 -2.97 -10.06
N PHE A 194 -15.87 -3.12 -11.36
CA PHE A 194 -15.44 -2.00 -12.20
C PHE A 194 -16.56 -0.96 -12.38
N ASP A 195 -17.78 -1.41 -12.60
CA ASP A 195 -18.93 -0.53 -12.75
C ASP A 195 -19.21 0.22 -11.43
N TRP A 196 -19.05 -0.43 -10.27
CA TRP A 196 -19.09 0.25 -8.97
C TRP A 196 -18.03 1.35 -8.87
N TRP A 197 -16.78 1.06 -9.23
CA TRP A 197 -15.72 2.08 -9.25
C TRP A 197 -16.11 3.23 -10.17
N LEU A 198 -16.57 2.95 -11.39
CA LEU A 198 -16.95 3.97 -12.37
C LEU A 198 -18.04 4.90 -11.83
N GLN A 199 -19.02 4.35 -11.12
CA GLN A 199 -20.13 5.09 -10.53
C GLN A 199 -19.68 5.97 -9.35
N GLN A 200 -18.88 5.41 -8.45
CA GLN A 200 -18.40 6.13 -7.27
C GLN A 200 -17.37 7.20 -7.65
N ASP A 201 -16.44 6.87 -8.53
CA ASP A 201 -15.37 7.76 -8.98
C ASP A 201 -15.92 8.98 -9.75
N TYR A 202 -17.04 8.84 -10.45
CA TYR A 202 -17.74 10.00 -11.02
C TYR A 202 -18.15 11.03 -9.97
N GLY A 203 -18.71 10.58 -8.83
CA GLY A 203 -19.04 11.46 -7.70
C GLY A 203 -17.80 12.13 -7.10
N PHE A 204 -16.70 11.38 -7.02
CA PHE A 204 -15.41 11.91 -6.62
C PHE A 204 -14.90 13.01 -7.55
N VAL A 205 -14.94 12.80 -8.88
CA VAL A 205 -14.50 13.80 -9.86
C VAL A 205 -15.33 15.08 -9.75
N LEU A 206 -16.64 14.99 -9.45
CA LEU A 206 -17.47 16.16 -9.19
C LEU A 206 -17.00 16.95 -7.96
N ASN A 207 -16.74 16.27 -6.85
CA ASN A 207 -16.21 16.89 -5.63
C ASN A 207 -14.82 17.50 -5.87
N PHE A 208 -13.96 16.77 -6.57
CA PHE A 208 -12.61 17.20 -6.90
C PHE A 208 -12.63 18.43 -7.83
N GLN A 209 -13.54 18.48 -8.81
CA GLN A 209 -13.73 19.67 -9.64
C GLN A 209 -14.11 20.90 -8.81
N GLN A 210 -14.94 20.75 -7.77
CA GLN A 210 -15.25 21.87 -6.87
C GLN A 210 -14.01 22.30 -6.08
N LEU A 211 -13.24 21.35 -5.55
CA LEU A 211 -11.98 21.64 -4.87
C LEU A 211 -11.03 22.42 -5.80
N SER A 212 -10.80 21.94 -7.02
CA SER A 212 -9.92 22.59 -7.99
C SER A 212 -10.35 24.02 -8.34
N LYS A 213 -11.67 24.31 -8.39
CA LYS A 213 -12.19 25.68 -8.56
C LYS A 213 -11.83 26.57 -7.36
N THR A 214 -11.96 26.04 -6.15
CA THR A 214 -11.58 26.78 -4.93
C THR A 214 -10.09 27.03 -4.87
N VAL A 215 -9.27 26.03 -5.16
CA VAL A 215 -7.81 26.16 -5.18
C VAL A 215 -7.37 27.17 -6.24
N LEU A 216 -7.96 27.13 -7.44
CA LEU A 216 -7.69 28.14 -8.49
C LEU A 216 -7.89 29.58 -7.99
N ASN A 217 -8.94 29.83 -7.21
CA ASN A 217 -9.23 31.16 -6.68
C ASN A 217 -8.20 31.63 -5.63
N GLN A 218 -7.58 30.69 -4.90
CA GLN A 218 -6.65 30.98 -3.81
C GLN A 218 -5.17 30.84 -4.22
N ALA A 219 -4.90 30.20 -5.36
CA ALA A 219 -3.56 29.94 -5.84
C ALA A 219 -2.81 31.24 -6.20
N PRO A 220 -1.48 31.29 -6.00
CA PRO A 220 -0.61 32.32 -6.57
C PRO A 220 -0.82 32.46 -8.08
N GLU A 221 -0.64 33.65 -8.64
CA GLU A 221 -0.90 33.93 -10.05
C GLU A 221 -0.07 33.03 -10.99
N GLU A 222 1.17 32.73 -10.60
CA GLU A 222 2.06 31.82 -11.31
C GLU A 222 1.54 30.38 -11.37
N ASP A 223 0.71 29.98 -10.40
CA ASP A 223 0.23 28.61 -10.25
C ASP A 223 -1.13 28.36 -10.92
N LYS A 224 -1.92 29.43 -11.10
CA LYS A 224 -3.27 29.38 -11.70
C LYS A 224 -3.33 28.68 -13.06
N PRO A 225 -2.38 28.87 -14.00
CA PRO A 225 -2.44 28.18 -15.30
C PRO A 225 -2.49 26.65 -15.19
N THR A 226 -1.83 26.06 -14.18
CA THR A 226 -1.89 24.61 -13.94
C THR A 226 -3.32 24.19 -13.57
N PHE A 227 -3.97 24.90 -12.65
CA PHE A 227 -5.34 24.58 -12.24
C PHE A 227 -6.39 24.86 -13.33
N ILE A 228 -6.21 25.90 -14.15
CA ILE A 228 -7.08 26.17 -15.31
C ILE A 228 -7.05 24.99 -16.29
N ASN A 229 -5.87 24.50 -16.63
CA ASN A 229 -5.71 23.35 -17.52
C ASN A 229 -6.27 22.07 -16.89
N GLY A 230 -6.06 21.87 -15.59
CA GLY A 230 -6.64 20.74 -14.84
C GLY A 230 -8.17 20.76 -14.88
N LEU A 231 -8.81 21.92 -14.65
CA LEU A 231 -10.26 22.06 -14.73
C LEU A 231 -10.82 21.76 -16.13
N ALA A 232 -10.11 22.17 -17.19
CA ALA A 232 -10.48 21.81 -18.55
C ALA A 232 -10.39 20.30 -18.79
N ALA A 233 -9.36 19.64 -18.25
CA ALA A 233 -9.22 18.19 -18.31
C ALA A 233 -10.32 17.46 -17.51
N LEU A 234 -10.71 17.98 -16.33
CA LEU A 234 -11.80 17.46 -15.51
C LEU A 234 -13.17 17.62 -16.18
N ASP A 235 -13.41 18.70 -16.94
CA ASP A 235 -14.64 18.81 -17.75
C ASP A 235 -14.71 17.72 -18.84
N ALA A 236 -13.58 17.46 -19.51
CA ALA A 236 -13.48 16.35 -20.45
C ALA A 236 -13.63 14.99 -19.75
N GLU A 237 -13.17 14.87 -18.51
CA GLU A 237 -13.31 13.67 -17.66
C GLU A 237 -14.75 13.31 -17.39
N LEU A 238 -15.53 14.27 -16.92
CA LEU A 238 -16.93 14.04 -16.59
C LEU A 238 -17.72 13.58 -17.82
N LYS A 239 -17.45 14.18 -18.99
CA LYS A 239 -18.03 13.74 -20.28
C LYS A 239 -17.59 12.32 -20.64
N PHE A 240 -16.33 11.98 -20.39
CA PHE A 240 -15.82 10.63 -20.60
C PHE A 240 -16.53 9.62 -19.69
N TYR A 241 -16.65 9.89 -18.38
CA TYR A 241 -17.39 9.04 -17.44
C TYR A 241 -18.85 8.83 -17.87
N GLN A 242 -19.55 9.90 -18.28
CA GLN A 242 -20.92 9.82 -18.80
C GLN A 242 -21.03 8.91 -20.02
N ALA A 243 -20.09 9.01 -20.97
CA ALA A 243 -20.05 8.14 -22.14
C ALA A 243 -19.76 6.67 -21.75
N GLN A 244 -18.82 6.44 -20.83
CA GLN A 244 -18.50 5.10 -20.34
C GLN A 244 -19.69 4.46 -19.62
N ALA A 245 -20.36 5.20 -18.74
CA ALA A 245 -21.54 4.73 -18.02
C ALA A 245 -22.69 4.39 -18.97
N ALA A 246 -22.96 5.27 -19.95
CA ALA A 246 -23.97 5.03 -20.98
C ALA A 246 -23.66 3.77 -21.82
N SER A 247 -22.40 3.56 -22.21
CA SER A 247 -21.99 2.38 -22.99
C SER A 247 -22.15 1.06 -22.22
N ARG A 248 -22.10 1.13 -20.88
CA ARG A 248 -22.23 -0.01 -19.96
C ARG A 248 -23.66 -0.20 -19.44
N GLY A 249 -24.56 0.76 -19.69
CA GLY A 249 -25.93 0.74 -19.17
C GLY A 249 -26.03 0.93 -17.66
N VAL A 250 -25.06 1.62 -17.05
CA VAL A 250 -25.02 1.87 -15.59
C VAL A 250 -25.39 3.31 -15.27
N SER A 251 -26.16 3.51 -14.19
CA SER A 251 -26.52 4.85 -13.70
C SER A 251 -25.35 5.47 -12.94
N LEU A 252 -25.09 6.76 -13.14
CA LEU A 252 -24.15 7.54 -12.32
C LEU A 252 -24.82 8.19 -11.10
N GLU A 253 -26.16 8.18 -11.03
CA GLU A 253 -26.91 8.64 -9.86
C GLU A 253 -27.03 7.49 -8.85
N VAL A 254 -25.96 7.26 -8.10
CA VAL A 254 -25.90 6.23 -7.06
C VAL A 254 -25.71 6.85 -5.67
N ALA A 255 -26.10 6.10 -4.64
CA ALA A 255 -25.75 6.47 -3.28
C ALA A 255 -24.22 6.38 -3.11
N GLU A 256 -23.65 7.44 -2.53
CA GLU A 256 -22.22 7.51 -2.27
C GLU A 256 -21.84 6.54 -1.15
N ALA A 257 -20.84 5.69 -1.40
CA ALA A 257 -20.31 4.77 -0.40
C ALA A 257 -19.64 5.54 0.75
N GLN A 258 -19.62 4.97 1.95
CA GLN A 258 -19.06 5.66 3.12
C GLN A 258 -17.60 6.10 2.92
N ILE A 259 -16.78 5.31 2.21
CA ILE A 259 -15.39 5.69 1.93
C ILE A 259 -15.28 6.91 1.01
N MET A 260 -16.26 7.08 0.12
CA MET A 260 -16.31 8.22 -0.80
C MET A 260 -16.80 9.46 -0.07
N GLN A 261 -17.79 9.33 0.83
CA GLN A 261 -18.20 10.39 1.75
C GLN A 261 -17.03 10.87 2.62
N ASP A 262 -16.26 9.94 3.19
CA ASP A 262 -15.04 10.22 3.94
C ASP A 262 -13.99 10.99 3.11
N TYR A 263 -13.95 10.74 1.78
CA TYR A 263 -13.08 11.43 0.84
C TYR A 263 -13.63 12.83 0.50
N ALA A 264 -14.94 12.93 0.27
CA ALA A 264 -15.64 14.20 0.07
C ALA A 264 -15.44 15.12 1.28
N ASP A 265 -15.51 14.59 2.50
CA ASP A 265 -15.23 15.33 3.74
C ASP A 265 -13.79 15.85 3.79
N LEU A 266 -12.80 15.05 3.36
CA LEU A 266 -11.42 15.50 3.24
C LEU A 266 -11.33 16.67 2.25
N MET A 267 -11.88 16.53 1.04
CA MET A 267 -11.87 17.62 0.06
C MET A 267 -12.61 18.85 0.57
N SER A 268 -13.71 18.64 1.30
CA SER A 268 -14.51 19.70 1.89
C SER A 268 -13.68 20.53 2.87
N SER A 269 -12.87 19.85 3.70
CA SER A 269 -11.94 20.50 4.63
C SER A 269 -10.86 21.35 3.94
N LEU A 270 -10.50 21.01 2.70
CA LEU A 270 -9.48 21.74 1.95
C LEU A 270 -10.00 23.07 1.38
N HIS A 271 -11.31 23.23 1.14
CA HIS A 271 -11.87 24.47 0.61
C HIS A 271 -11.55 25.70 1.47
N THR A 272 -11.47 25.52 2.79
CA THR A 272 -11.20 26.60 3.76
C THR A 272 -9.77 26.58 4.29
N SER A 273 -8.95 25.62 3.84
CA SER A 273 -7.56 25.47 4.28
C SER A 273 -6.62 26.44 3.56
N PRO A 274 -5.46 26.78 4.15
CA PRO A 274 -4.42 27.56 3.46
C PRO A 274 -3.93 26.89 2.17
N TYR A 275 -3.44 27.68 1.21
CA TYR A 275 -2.98 27.19 -0.09
C TYR A 275 -1.94 26.07 0.01
N VAL A 276 -1.03 26.11 0.97
CA VAL A 276 -0.03 25.04 1.16
C VAL A 276 -0.67 23.67 1.42
N LEU A 277 -1.78 23.62 2.16
CA LEU A 277 -2.51 22.39 2.44
C LEU A 277 -3.32 21.94 1.22
N GLN A 278 -3.92 22.90 0.51
CA GLN A 278 -4.65 22.67 -0.74
C GLN A 278 -3.74 22.09 -1.82
N ALA A 279 -2.60 22.72 -2.07
CA ALA A 279 -1.61 22.29 -3.07
C ALA A 279 -1.09 20.88 -2.75
N ALA A 280 -0.77 20.60 -1.47
CA ALA A 280 -0.35 19.26 -1.04
C ALA A 280 -1.46 18.20 -1.18
N GLY A 281 -2.72 18.57 -0.91
CA GLY A 281 -3.87 17.69 -1.07
C GLY A 281 -4.15 17.35 -2.53
N VAL A 282 -4.25 18.36 -3.39
CA VAL A 282 -4.48 18.20 -4.84
C VAL A 282 -3.36 17.39 -5.49
N TRP A 283 -2.10 17.72 -5.19
CA TRP A 283 -0.98 16.93 -5.68
C TRP A 283 -1.07 15.46 -5.23
N ALA A 284 -1.36 15.20 -3.95
CA ALA A 284 -1.42 13.84 -3.45
C ALA A 284 -2.53 13.02 -4.12
N ILE A 285 -3.70 13.62 -4.34
CA ILE A 285 -4.83 12.99 -5.03
C ILE A 285 -4.41 12.57 -6.45
N GLU A 286 -3.94 13.53 -7.24
CA GLU A 286 -3.58 13.32 -8.65
C GLU A 286 -2.39 12.37 -8.80
N TYR A 287 -1.41 12.47 -7.88
CA TYR A 287 -0.25 11.60 -7.87
C TYR A 287 -0.63 10.13 -7.63
N VAL A 288 -1.45 9.85 -6.62
CA VAL A 288 -1.86 8.48 -6.33
C VAL A 288 -2.64 7.89 -7.51
N TYR A 289 -3.51 8.69 -8.13
CA TYR A 289 -4.26 8.28 -9.30
C TYR A 289 -3.35 7.99 -10.51
N ASN A 290 -2.39 8.87 -10.81
CA ASN A 290 -1.41 8.64 -11.87
C ASN A 290 -0.64 7.35 -11.66
N GLN A 291 -0.17 7.11 -10.44
CA GLN A 291 0.57 5.89 -10.11
C GLN A 291 -0.30 4.63 -10.20
N ALA A 292 -1.58 4.71 -9.82
CA ALA A 292 -2.51 3.60 -9.92
C ALA A 292 -2.68 3.14 -11.38
N TRP A 293 -2.75 4.07 -12.32
CA TRP A 293 -2.96 3.78 -13.75
C TRP A 293 -1.67 3.53 -14.54
N GLN A 294 -0.54 4.09 -14.10
CA GLN A 294 0.75 3.94 -14.79
C GLN A 294 1.46 2.62 -14.45
N ARG A 295 1.46 2.21 -13.17
CA ARG A 295 2.25 1.06 -12.68
C ARG A 295 1.88 -0.30 -13.26
N PRO A 296 0.61 -0.60 -13.59
CA PRO A 296 0.26 -1.86 -14.26
C PRO A 296 0.90 -2.03 -15.64
N GLY A 297 1.45 -0.96 -16.21
CA GLY A 297 1.93 -0.95 -17.59
C GLY A 297 0.78 -0.91 -18.60
N PRO A 298 1.07 -1.13 -19.90
CA PRO A 298 0.07 -1.08 -20.96
C PRO A 298 -1.09 -2.05 -20.69
N MET A 299 -2.30 -1.52 -20.49
CA MET A 299 -3.51 -2.33 -20.28
C MET A 299 -4.08 -2.82 -21.61
N GLN A 300 -4.82 -3.93 -21.56
CA GLN A 300 -5.57 -4.44 -22.72
C GLN A 300 -6.99 -3.86 -22.75
N PRO A 301 -7.66 -3.86 -23.92
CA PRO A 301 -9.08 -3.56 -24.00
C PRO A 301 -9.92 -4.45 -23.05
N PRO A 302 -10.98 -3.90 -22.43
CA PRO A 302 -11.52 -2.55 -22.63
C PRO A 302 -10.91 -1.46 -21.73
N TYR A 303 -9.87 -1.77 -20.94
CA TYR A 303 -9.36 -0.86 -19.90
C TYR A 303 -8.20 0.04 -20.36
N ASN A 304 -7.62 -0.22 -21.53
CA ASN A 304 -6.53 0.57 -22.10
C ASN A 304 -6.85 2.07 -22.20
N ILE A 305 -8.09 2.42 -22.53
CA ILE A 305 -8.54 3.82 -22.67
C ILE A 305 -8.43 4.63 -21.36
N TYR A 306 -8.49 3.96 -20.20
CA TYR A 306 -8.36 4.60 -18.89
C TYR A 306 -6.89 4.81 -18.54
N ALA A 307 -6.04 3.82 -18.82
CA ALA A 307 -4.58 3.93 -18.68
C ALA A 307 -3.99 4.97 -19.65
N GLU A 308 -4.50 5.07 -20.88
CA GLU A 308 -4.14 6.11 -21.85
C GLU A 308 -4.50 7.52 -21.38
N ARG A 309 -5.37 7.64 -20.37
CA ARG A 309 -5.79 8.92 -19.80
C ARG A 309 -4.94 9.27 -18.58
N TRP A 310 -5.05 8.48 -17.51
CA TRP A 310 -4.41 8.78 -16.22
C TRP A 310 -3.04 8.12 -16.04
N GLY A 311 -2.66 7.17 -16.89
CA GLY A 311 -1.30 6.62 -16.96
C GLY A 311 -0.41 7.32 -18.01
N SER A 312 -0.94 8.34 -18.70
CA SER A 312 -0.27 9.02 -19.81
C SER A 312 0.90 9.90 -19.38
N GLN A 313 1.80 10.17 -20.33
CA GLN A 313 2.91 11.09 -20.11
C GLN A 313 2.43 12.52 -19.86
N ASP A 314 1.36 12.96 -20.54
CA ASP A 314 0.79 14.29 -20.37
C ASP A 314 0.22 14.48 -18.97
N PHE A 315 -0.46 13.46 -18.43
CA PHE A 315 -0.95 13.50 -17.06
C PHE A 315 0.20 13.45 -16.04
N SER A 316 1.24 12.64 -16.26
CA SER A 316 2.45 12.69 -15.42
C SER A 316 3.13 14.07 -15.46
N ASN A 317 3.18 14.74 -16.61
CA ASN A 317 3.70 16.10 -16.70
C ASN A 317 2.86 17.11 -15.92
N TYR A 318 1.54 16.94 -15.90
CA TYR A 318 0.63 17.73 -15.08
C TYR A 318 0.86 17.52 -13.57
N VAL A 319 0.93 16.26 -13.14
CA VAL A 319 1.21 15.89 -11.74
C VAL A 319 2.56 16.45 -11.27
N ASN A 320 3.59 16.41 -12.11
CA ASN A 320 4.90 16.98 -11.79
C ASN A 320 4.85 18.50 -11.59
N LYS A 321 3.97 19.22 -12.31
CA LYS A 321 3.76 20.66 -12.08
C LYS A 321 3.08 20.88 -10.73
N LEU A 322 2.03 20.14 -10.40
CA LEU A 322 1.38 20.21 -9.09
C LEU A 322 2.36 19.93 -7.94
N GLU A 323 3.28 18.98 -8.14
CA GLU A 323 4.33 18.68 -7.18
C GLU A 323 5.27 19.87 -6.95
N GLN A 324 5.72 20.52 -8.02
CA GLN A 324 6.58 21.69 -7.94
C GLN A 324 5.88 22.82 -7.17
N GLN A 325 4.59 23.03 -7.43
CA GLN A 325 3.77 24.03 -6.73
C GLN A 325 3.61 23.72 -5.24
N ALA A 326 3.28 22.47 -4.91
CA ALA A 326 3.17 22.03 -3.51
C ALA A 326 4.52 22.16 -2.77
N ASN A 327 5.63 21.80 -3.41
CA ASN A 327 6.97 21.93 -2.82
C ASN A 327 7.35 23.39 -2.59
N HIS A 328 7.04 24.28 -3.54
CA HIS A 328 7.28 25.72 -3.38
C HIS A 328 6.42 26.33 -2.26
N ALA A 329 5.15 25.95 -2.15
CA ALA A 329 4.30 26.38 -1.04
C ALA A 329 4.83 25.88 0.30
N LEU A 330 5.32 24.64 0.36
CA LEU A 330 5.87 24.03 1.57
C LEU A 330 7.22 24.62 2.00
N SER A 331 8.05 25.13 1.08
CA SER A 331 9.34 25.72 1.44
C SER A 331 9.19 26.99 2.29
N ASN A 332 8.03 27.65 2.18
CA ASN A 332 7.71 28.88 2.93
C ASN A 332 6.77 28.62 4.11
N ALA A 333 6.37 27.37 4.35
CA ALA A 333 5.37 27.01 5.35
C ALA A 333 5.94 26.92 6.76
N SER A 334 5.10 27.19 7.75
CA SER A 334 5.40 26.89 9.15
C SER A 334 5.52 25.37 9.39
N LYS A 335 6.11 25.00 10.53
CA LYS A 335 6.22 23.58 10.92
C LYS A 335 4.85 22.91 11.07
N ASP A 336 3.87 23.63 11.59
CA ASP A 336 2.51 23.13 11.81
C ASP A 336 1.80 22.91 10.47
N GLU A 337 1.92 23.84 9.52
CA GLU A 337 1.41 23.68 8.16
C GLU A 337 2.07 22.52 7.43
N ALA A 338 3.40 22.39 7.54
CA ALA A 338 4.12 21.26 6.94
C ALA A 338 3.68 19.91 7.55
N GLN A 339 3.39 19.86 8.85
CA GLN A 339 2.86 18.67 9.52
C GLN A 339 1.43 18.37 9.08
N ALA A 340 0.56 19.38 8.99
CA ALA A 340 -0.81 19.25 8.50
C ALA A 340 -0.84 18.78 7.04
N ALA A 341 0.02 19.33 6.17
CA ALA A 341 0.14 18.89 4.78
C ALA A 341 0.53 17.41 4.68
N ARG A 342 1.50 16.97 5.51
CA ARG A 342 1.87 15.54 5.58
C ARG A 342 0.72 14.67 6.04
N ALA A 343 -0.11 15.15 6.97
CA ALA A 343 -1.29 14.44 7.45
C ALA A 343 -2.37 14.33 6.36
N ILE A 344 -2.58 15.39 5.56
CA ILE A 344 -3.48 15.37 4.41
C ILE A 344 -3.03 14.33 3.39
N CYS A 345 -1.77 14.36 2.91
CA CYS A 345 -1.31 13.36 1.95
C CYS A 345 -1.41 11.93 2.51
N ARG A 346 -1.20 11.76 3.82
CA ARG A 346 -1.36 10.47 4.50
C ARG A 346 -2.81 10.00 4.47
N ARG A 347 -3.76 10.91 4.70
CA ARG A 347 -5.20 10.63 4.65
C ARG A 347 -5.66 10.32 3.23
N VAL A 348 -5.20 11.08 2.23
CA VAL A 348 -5.41 10.76 0.80
C VAL A 348 -5.00 9.33 0.50
N ALA A 349 -3.76 8.94 0.84
CA ALA A 349 -3.30 7.58 0.59
C ALA A 349 -4.14 6.50 1.29
N GLN A 350 -4.64 6.75 2.51
CA GLN A 350 -5.53 5.81 3.22
C GLN A 350 -6.88 5.67 2.54
N LEU A 351 -7.45 6.80 2.10
CA LEU A 351 -8.73 6.83 1.43
C LEU A 351 -8.64 6.11 0.08
N GLU A 352 -7.63 6.43 -0.73
CA GLU A 352 -7.36 5.76 -2.01
C GLU A 352 -7.29 4.25 -1.85
N ILE A 353 -6.50 3.74 -0.89
CA ILE A 353 -6.45 2.32 -0.58
C ILE A 353 -7.84 1.77 -0.26
N GLY A 354 -8.60 2.46 0.60
CA GLY A 354 -9.94 2.03 1.00
C GLY A 354 -10.93 2.01 -0.18
N VAL A 355 -10.84 2.97 -1.10
CA VAL A 355 -11.68 3.03 -2.31
C VAL A 355 -11.40 1.81 -3.19
N TRP A 356 -10.13 1.51 -3.47
CA TRP A 356 -9.76 0.37 -4.30
C TRP A 356 -10.11 -0.98 -3.64
N GLU A 357 -9.97 -1.09 -2.32
CA GLU A 357 -10.40 -2.28 -1.55
C GLU A 357 -11.92 -2.46 -1.61
N GLN A 358 -12.70 -1.40 -1.42
CA GLN A 358 -14.16 -1.48 -1.50
C GLN A 358 -14.64 -1.81 -2.92
N ALA A 359 -14.00 -1.27 -3.95
CA ALA A 359 -14.33 -1.60 -5.33
C ALA A 359 -14.20 -3.11 -5.61
N MET A 360 -13.17 -3.76 -5.06
CA MET A 360 -12.96 -5.21 -5.21
C MET A 360 -13.96 -6.06 -4.40
N LEU A 361 -14.64 -5.48 -3.42
CA LEU A 361 -15.62 -6.14 -2.57
C LEU A 361 -17.07 -5.80 -2.94
N ALA A 362 -17.27 -4.85 -3.86
CA ALA A 362 -18.58 -4.50 -4.38
C ALA A 362 -19.21 -5.75 -5.02
N SER A 363 -20.47 -6.03 -4.67
CA SER A 363 -21.25 -7.18 -5.13
C SER A 363 -22.43 -6.75 -5.98
#